data_AF-A0A7W7MJ56-F1
#
_entry.id   AF-A0A7W7MJ56-F1
#
_cell.length_a   1.000
_cell.length_b   1.000
_cell.length_c   1.000
_cell.angle_alpha   90.00
_cell.angle_beta   90.00
_cell.angle_gamma   90.00
#
_symmetry.space_group_name_H-M   'P 1'
#
loop_
_entity.id
_entity.type
_entity.pdbx_description
1 polymer ?
#
loop_
_entity_poly.entity_id
_entity_poly.type
_entity_poly.pdbx_seq_one_letter_code
_entity_poly.pdbx_strand_id
1 'polypeptide(L)'
;MPNKTIYISDDDLPLLQRAQELTGGNLSGAIVTALRRLVTVEEAKHAGFDEITVKVGLGSSAVKRFLGVALGEWTASSVDGEETYSLFRTAKGRFAVHHSKPELHTPAGPDAERSRKWSTGWRGWIGDWSPDQAWMRTPAQATFAVVDTVEELEPLLPAELYVFAVQAIQDEPVVEDLDI
;
A
#
# COMPACT_ATOMS: atom_id res chain seq x y z
N MET A 1 22.29 -7.81 -34.30
CA MET A 1 21.88 -6.71 -33.41
C MET A 1 22.47 -5.41 -33.94
N PRO A 2 21.69 -4.34 -34.11
CA PRO A 2 22.24 -3.05 -34.47
C PRO A 2 22.98 -2.42 -33.28
N ASN A 3 24.19 -1.91 -33.51
CA ASN A 3 24.90 -1.12 -32.51
C ASN A 3 24.33 0.29 -32.46
N LYS A 4 24.14 0.84 -31.27
CA LYS A 4 23.69 2.22 -31.03
C LYS A 4 24.67 2.91 -30.08
N THR A 5 25.08 4.12 -30.43
CA THR A 5 25.91 4.98 -29.58
C THR A 5 25.00 6.01 -28.91
N ILE A 6 25.15 6.18 -27.60
CA ILE A 6 24.44 7.19 -26.81
C ILE A 6 25.47 8.14 -26.21
N TYR A 7 25.16 9.44 -26.20
CA TYR A 7 25.96 10.45 -25.51
C TYR A 7 25.40 10.66 -24.12
N ILE A 8 26.27 10.72 -23.12
CA ILE A 8 25.93 10.79 -21.70
C ILE A 8 26.80 11.88 -21.09
N SER A 9 26.26 12.62 -20.12
CA SER A 9 27.05 13.61 -19.39
C SER A 9 28.17 12.94 -18.59
N ASP A 10 29.31 13.61 -18.45
CA ASP A 10 30.40 13.14 -17.57
C ASP A 10 29.91 12.97 -16.12
N ASP A 11 28.93 13.78 -15.71
CA ASP A 11 28.31 13.74 -14.37
C ASP A 11 27.54 12.44 -14.10
N ASP A 12 27.08 11.74 -15.14
CA ASP A 12 26.30 10.51 -15.04
C ASP A 12 27.19 9.24 -15.09
N LEU A 13 28.48 9.37 -15.40
CA LEU A 13 29.41 8.24 -15.43
C LEU A 13 29.44 7.41 -14.12
N PRO A 14 29.40 8.01 -12.92
CA PRO A 14 29.35 7.25 -11.66
C PRO A 14 28.10 6.35 -11.56
N LEU A 15 26.95 6.79 -12.09
CA LEU A 15 25.73 6.00 -12.11
C LEU A 15 25.89 4.76 -12.98
N LEU A 16 26.48 4.92 -14.17
CA LEU A 16 26.70 3.82 -15.11
C LEU A 16 27.68 2.77 -14.55
N GLN A 17 28.77 3.23 -13.95
CA GLN A 17 29.73 2.34 -13.28
C GLN A 17 29.04 1.55 -12.17
N ARG A 18 28.26 2.22 -11.33
CA ARG A 18 27.54 1.56 -10.25
C ARG A 18 26.52 0.55 -10.76
N ALA A 19 25.77 0.90 -11.81
CA ALA A 19 24.83 -0.03 -12.44
C ALA A 19 25.56 -1.26 -12.99
N GLN A 20 26.71 -1.07 -13.66
CA GLN A 20 27.52 -2.14 -14.21
C GLN A 20 28.03 -3.10 -13.12
N GLU A 21 28.54 -2.58 -12.00
CA GLU A 21 28.95 -3.38 -10.85
C GLU A 21 27.80 -4.23 -10.30
N LEU A 22 26.63 -3.61 -10.09
CA LEU A 22 25.45 -4.28 -9.53
C LEU A 22 24.88 -5.35 -10.47
N THR A 23 25.08 -5.23 -11.77
CA THR A 23 24.60 -6.19 -12.78
C THR A 23 25.68 -7.15 -13.28
N GLY A 24 26.83 -7.25 -12.61
CA GLY A 24 27.88 -8.21 -12.93
C GLY A 24 28.63 -7.91 -14.24
N GLY A 25 28.84 -6.63 -14.58
CA GLY A 25 29.66 -6.20 -15.70
C GLY A 25 28.90 -5.90 -17.01
N ASN A 26 27.61 -6.25 -17.12
CA ASN A 26 26.83 -6.08 -18.35
C ASN A 26 26.01 -4.76 -18.38
N LEU A 27 26.69 -3.66 -18.73
CA LEU A 27 26.05 -2.34 -18.82
C LEU A 27 24.93 -2.28 -19.88
N SER A 28 25.12 -2.87 -21.05
CA SER A 28 24.10 -2.87 -22.11
C SER A 28 22.82 -3.58 -21.67
N GLY A 29 22.94 -4.71 -20.96
CA GLY A 29 21.81 -5.42 -20.36
C GLY A 29 21.10 -4.59 -19.28
N ALA A 30 21.86 -3.88 -18.44
CA ALA A 30 21.31 -2.99 -17.42
C ALA A 30 20.49 -1.85 -18.06
N ILE A 31 21.03 -1.20 -19.10
CA ILE A 31 20.34 -0.13 -19.84
C ILE A 31 19.06 -0.64 -20.47
N VAL A 32 19.08 -1.78 -21.17
CA VAL A 32 17.88 -2.34 -21.80
C VAL A 32 16.82 -2.70 -20.75
N THR A 33 17.23 -3.23 -19.60
CA THR A 33 16.31 -3.55 -18.50
C THR A 33 15.67 -2.29 -17.91
N ALA A 34 16.46 -1.24 -17.70
CA ALA A 34 15.97 0.05 -17.21
C ALA A 34 14.99 0.69 -18.21
N LEU A 35 15.33 0.70 -19.50
CA LEU A 35 14.47 1.27 -20.55
C LEU A 35 13.15 0.49 -20.71
N ARG A 36 13.18 -0.85 -20.65
CA ARG A 36 11.95 -1.65 -20.67
C ARG A 36 11.03 -1.30 -19.50
N ARG A 37 11.60 -1.16 -18.30
CA ARG A 37 10.83 -0.75 -17.13
C ARG A 37 10.26 0.65 -17.29
N LEU A 38 11.06 1.61 -17.79
CA LEU A 38 10.61 2.97 -18.04
C LEU A 38 9.42 2.97 -19.00
N VAL A 39 9.50 2.26 -20.12
CA VAL A 39 8.41 2.16 -21.10
C VAL A 39 7.15 1.60 -20.47
N THR A 40 7.24 0.49 -19.74
CA THR A 40 6.07 -0.11 -19.06
C THR A 40 5.41 0.85 -18.08
N VAL A 41 6.21 1.62 -17.32
CA VAL A 41 5.68 2.60 -16.36
C VAL A 41 5.03 3.77 -17.08
N GLU A 42 5.65 4.33 -18.12
CA GLU A 42 5.11 5.47 -18.86
C GLU A 42 3.86 5.09 -19.68
N GLU A 43 3.84 3.91 -20.30
CA GLU A 43 2.64 3.39 -20.98
C GLU A 43 1.46 3.24 -20.00
N ALA A 44 1.73 2.73 -18.79
CA ALA A 44 0.72 2.62 -17.75
C ALA A 44 0.19 3.99 -17.30
N LYS A 45 1.08 4.98 -17.11
CA LYS A 45 0.68 6.36 -16.80
C LYS A 45 -0.18 6.98 -17.89
N HIS A 46 0.19 6.78 -19.16
CA HIS A 46 -0.63 7.22 -20.29
C HIS A 46 -2.00 6.55 -20.33
N ALA A 47 -2.11 5.32 -19.83
CA ALA A 47 -3.38 4.61 -19.65
C ALA A 47 -4.10 4.98 -18.34
N GLY A 48 -3.62 5.96 -17.57
CA GLY A 48 -4.24 6.42 -16.32
C GLY A 48 -3.91 5.58 -15.08
N PHE A 49 -2.87 4.73 -15.13
CA PHE A 49 -2.41 3.95 -13.99
C PHE A 49 -1.13 4.51 -13.37
N ASP A 50 -1.04 4.46 -12.04
CA ASP A 50 0.13 4.89 -11.27
C ASP A 50 0.93 3.70 -10.73
N GLU A 51 2.22 3.92 -10.44
CA GLU A 51 3.06 2.94 -9.72
C GLU A 51 2.77 3.02 -8.21
N ILE A 52 1.93 2.11 -7.73
CA ILE A 52 1.49 2.05 -6.34
C ILE A 52 2.44 1.14 -5.55
N THR A 53 2.88 1.65 -4.39
CA THR A 53 3.78 0.94 -3.47
C THR A 53 3.14 0.82 -2.10
N VAL A 54 2.92 -0.41 -1.64
CA VAL A 54 2.31 -0.71 -0.33
C VAL A 54 3.24 -1.55 0.53
N LYS A 55 3.23 -1.28 1.84
CA LYS A 55 3.95 -2.10 2.83
C LYS A 55 3.06 -3.19 3.37
N VAL A 56 3.62 -4.38 3.56
CA VAL A 56 2.91 -5.60 3.97
C VAL A 56 3.75 -6.41 4.96
N GLY A 57 3.09 -7.33 5.65
CA GLY A 57 3.68 -8.19 6.66
C GLY A 57 3.68 -7.59 8.06
N LEU A 58 4.21 -8.36 9.00
CA LEU A 58 4.46 -7.92 10.36
C LEU A 58 5.52 -6.82 10.37
N GLY A 59 5.25 -5.72 11.07
CA GLY A 59 6.09 -4.54 11.12
C GLY A 59 6.25 -3.83 9.78
N SER A 60 5.37 -4.10 8.79
CA SER A 60 5.44 -3.47 7.45
C SER A 60 6.80 -3.70 6.75
N SER A 61 7.37 -4.88 6.95
CA SER A 61 8.74 -5.24 6.55
C SER A 61 8.92 -5.54 5.07
N ALA A 62 7.86 -5.94 4.36
CA ALA A 62 7.89 -6.23 2.93
C ALA A 62 7.20 -5.12 2.13
N VAL A 63 7.70 -4.86 0.93
CA VAL A 63 7.15 -3.86 0.01
C VAL A 63 6.62 -4.56 -1.23
N LYS A 64 5.35 -4.33 -1.57
CA LYS A 64 4.76 -4.73 -2.84
C LYS A 64 4.56 -3.50 -3.71
N ARG A 65 4.93 -3.63 -4.98
CA ARG A 65 4.80 -2.56 -5.97
C ARG A 65 4.11 -3.08 -7.22
N PHE A 66 3.14 -2.32 -7.71
CA PHE A 66 2.33 -2.68 -8.86
C PHE A 66 1.83 -1.42 -9.58
N LEU A 67 1.34 -1.59 -10.80
CA LEU A 67 0.71 -0.51 -11.57
C LEU A 67 -0.80 -0.64 -11.42
N GLY A 68 -1.49 0.44 -11.09
CA GLY A 68 -2.93 0.45 -10.88
C GLY A 68 -3.50 1.83 -10.58
N VAL A 69 -4.81 1.89 -10.35
CA VAL A 69 -5.55 3.09 -9.95
C VAL A 69 -6.28 2.83 -8.63
N ALA A 70 -6.29 3.81 -7.73
CA ALA A 70 -7.06 3.73 -6.51
C ALA A 70 -8.55 3.84 -6.83
N LEU A 71 -9.34 2.86 -6.39
CA LEU A 71 -10.79 2.88 -6.52
C LEU A 71 -11.43 3.53 -5.31
N GLY A 72 -10.88 3.32 -4.11
CA GLY A 72 -11.39 3.90 -2.89
C GLY A 72 -10.55 3.54 -1.68
N GLU A 73 -10.75 4.27 -0.59
CA GLU A 73 -10.10 4.03 0.69
C GLU A 73 -11.13 4.20 1.80
N TRP A 74 -11.06 3.32 2.79
CA TRP A 74 -11.82 3.41 4.02
C TRP A 74 -10.88 3.37 5.19
N THR A 75 -11.08 4.30 6.11
CA THR A 75 -10.22 4.49 7.27
C THR A 75 -11.08 4.63 8.51
N ALA A 76 -10.80 3.83 9.53
CA ALA A 76 -11.38 3.96 10.85
C ALA A 76 -10.31 4.35 11.87
N SER A 77 -10.51 5.51 12.50
CA SER A 77 -9.69 5.94 13.63
C SER A 77 -10.33 5.49 14.93
N SER A 78 -9.55 4.82 15.78
CA SER A 78 -9.94 4.38 17.12
C SER A 78 -8.94 4.88 18.17
N VAL A 79 -9.26 4.67 19.46
CA VAL A 79 -8.33 4.97 20.56
C VAL A 79 -7.03 4.20 20.43
N ASP A 80 -7.09 3.01 19.82
CA ASP A 80 -5.95 2.11 19.68
C ASP A 80 -5.16 2.34 18.37
N GLY A 81 -5.64 3.21 17.47
CA GLY A 81 -4.97 3.58 16.23
C GLY A 81 -5.90 3.61 15.02
N GLU A 82 -5.30 3.81 13.85
CA GLU A 82 -5.97 3.95 12.56
C GLU A 82 -5.84 2.67 11.73
N GLU A 83 -6.98 2.08 11.37
CA GLU A 83 -7.08 0.94 10.47
C GLU A 83 -7.54 1.41 9.09
N THR A 84 -6.79 1.05 8.05
CA THR A 84 -7.02 1.52 6.67
C THR A 84 -7.19 0.34 5.73
N TYR A 85 -8.22 0.41 4.88
CA TYR A 85 -8.45 -0.48 3.76
C TYR A 85 -8.40 0.34 2.47
N SER A 86 -7.44 0.02 1.60
CA SER A 86 -7.29 0.68 0.30
C SER A 86 -7.57 -0.32 -0.82
N LEU A 87 -8.48 0.03 -1.73
CA LEU A 87 -8.86 -0.77 -2.88
C LEU A 87 -8.29 -0.18 -4.16
N PHE A 88 -7.71 -1.04 -4.99
CA PHE A 88 -7.09 -0.66 -6.26
C PHE A 88 -7.57 -1.54 -7.41
N ARG A 89 -7.60 -0.98 -8.62
CA ARG A 89 -7.66 -1.74 -9.86
C ARG A 89 -6.28 -1.79 -10.49
N THR A 90 -5.76 -2.98 -10.70
CA THR A 90 -4.44 -3.20 -11.30
C THR A 90 -4.49 -2.96 -12.82
N ALA A 91 -3.34 -2.66 -13.42
CA ALA A 91 -3.20 -2.52 -14.88
C ALA A 91 -3.57 -3.81 -15.66
N LYS A 92 -3.69 -4.95 -14.97
CA LYS A 92 -4.16 -6.22 -15.54
C LYS A 92 -5.67 -6.45 -15.39
N GLY A 93 -6.41 -5.45 -14.91
CA GLY A 93 -7.86 -5.52 -14.70
C GLY A 93 -8.31 -6.23 -13.42
N ARG A 94 -7.39 -6.76 -12.61
CA ARG A 94 -7.69 -7.40 -11.31
C ARG A 94 -7.82 -6.39 -10.18
N PHE A 95 -8.46 -6.77 -9.09
CA PHE A 95 -8.60 -5.93 -7.91
C PHE A 95 -7.54 -6.28 -6.86
N ALA A 96 -6.97 -5.27 -6.22
CA ALA A 96 -6.02 -5.43 -5.14
C ALA A 96 -6.53 -4.72 -3.88
N VAL A 97 -6.48 -5.42 -2.75
CA VAL A 97 -6.87 -4.90 -1.45
C VAL A 97 -5.64 -4.83 -0.57
N HIS A 98 -5.35 -3.64 -0.07
CA HIS A 98 -4.38 -3.42 0.99
C HIS A 98 -5.13 -3.14 2.28
N HIS A 99 -4.75 -3.85 3.34
CA HIS A 99 -5.33 -3.66 4.66
C HIS A 99 -4.20 -3.44 5.65
N SER A 100 -4.19 -2.27 6.29
CA SER A 100 -3.17 -1.83 7.23
C SER A 100 -3.77 -1.70 8.62
N LYS A 101 -3.25 -2.48 9.57
CA LYS A 101 -3.58 -2.40 11.00
C LYS A 101 -2.48 -1.68 11.77
N PRO A 102 -2.86 -0.80 12.70
CA PRO A 102 -1.89 -0.06 13.50
C PRO A 102 -1.23 -0.99 14.51
N GLU A 103 -0.16 -0.48 15.11
CA GLU A 103 0.42 -1.08 16.30
C GLU A 103 -0.50 -0.87 17.50
N LEU A 104 -0.91 -1.94 18.17
CA LEU A 104 -1.83 -1.84 19.31
C LEU A 104 -1.08 -2.00 20.64
N HIS A 105 -1.40 -1.13 21.59
CA HIS A 105 -0.99 -1.23 22.99
C HIS A 105 -2.20 -1.57 23.85
N THR A 106 -2.34 -2.84 24.20
CA THR A 106 -3.46 -3.30 25.04
C THR A 106 -3.00 -3.61 26.46
N PRO A 107 -3.75 -3.16 27.49
CA PRO A 107 -3.51 -3.60 28.86
C PRO A 107 -3.64 -5.13 28.97
N ALA A 108 -2.72 -5.76 29.68
CA ALA A 108 -2.64 -7.19 29.88
C ALA A 108 -2.48 -7.51 31.38
N GLY A 109 -2.73 -8.77 31.77
CA GLY A 109 -2.61 -9.21 33.17
C GLY A 109 -3.91 -9.12 34.00
N PRO A 110 -3.84 -9.40 35.31
CA PRO A 110 -5.02 -9.53 36.18
C PRO A 110 -5.86 -8.25 36.27
N ASP A 111 -5.22 -7.08 36.12
CA ASP A 111 -5.83 -5.75 36.19
C ASP A 111 -6.18 -5.15 34.81
N ALA A 112 -6.12 -5.93 33.73
CA ALA A 112 -6.37 -5.45 32.35
C ALA A 112 -7.77 -4.83 32.16
N GLU A 113 -8.79 -5.37 32.82
CA GLU A 113 -10.16 -4.86 32.70
C GLU A 113 -10.36 -3.56 33.50
N ARG A 114 -9.64 -3.41 34.62
CA ARG A 114 -9.65 -2.19 35.43
C ARG A 114 -8.93 -1.06 34.70
N SER A 115 -7.75 -1.32 34.16
CA SER A 115 -6.96 -0.35 33.38
C SER A 115 -7.71 0.10 32.12
N ARG A 116 -8.43 -0.80 31.43
CA ARG A 116 -9.37 -0.41 30.35
C ARG A 116 -10.51 0.49 30.82
N LYS A 117 -11.11 0.22 31.97
CA LYS A 117 -12.17 1.09 32.56
C LYS A 117 -11.61 2.44 33.01
N TRP A 118 -10.33 2.49 33.35
CA TRP A 118 -9.66 3.70 33.79
C TRP A 118 -9.06 4.51 32.62
N SER A 119 -8.99 3.95 31.41
CA SER A 119 -8.60 4.66 30.19
C SER A 119 -9.76 5.33 29.44
N THR A 120 -11.00 5.26 29.97
CA THR A 120 -12.19 5.87 29.35
C THR A 120 -12.83 6.97 30.22
N GLY A 121 -13.34 8.03 29.59
CA GLY A 121 -14.09 9.11 30.24
C GLY A 121 -13.25 9.97 31.21
N TRP A 122 -13.91 10.58 32.21
CA TRP A 122 -13.24 11.46 33.18
C TRP A 122 -12.16 10.76 34.04
N ARG A 123 -12.24 9.43 34.18
CA ARG A 123 -11.24 8.61 34.87
C ARG A 123 -9.92 8.51 34.09
N GLY A 124 -9.99 8.51 32.76
CA GLY A 124 -8.82 8.59 31.89
C GLY A 124 -7.97 9.84 32.12
N TRP A 125 -8.60 10.93 32.55
CA TRP A 125 -7.93 12.19 32.85
C TRP A 125 -7.14 12.16 34.16
N ILE A 126 -7.56 11.32 35.12
CA ILE A 126 -6.87 11.14 36.40
C ILE A 126 -5.69 10.16 36.26
N GLY A 127 -5.73 9.31 35.22
CA GLY A 127 -4.74 8.27 34.96
C GLY A 127 -4.87 7.10 35.93
N ASP A 128 -4.48 5.90 35.51
CA ASP A 128 -4.47 4.72 36.38
C ASP A 128 -3.21 4.73 37.24
N TRP A 129 -3.35 4.75 38.57
CA TRP A 129 -2.24 4.80 39.54
C TRP A 129 -1.97 3.43 40.15
N SER A 130 -2.45 2.35 39.53
CA SER A 130 -2.19 0.99 39.98
C SER A 130 -0.70 0.64 39.88
N PRO A 131 -0.10 0.00 40.90
CA PRO A 131 1.30 -0.41 40.87
C PRO A 131 1.59 -1.57 39.91
N ASP A 132 0.58 -2.38 39.56
CA ASP A 132 0.72 -3.56 38.70
C ASP A 132 0.09 -3.34 37.31
N GLN A 133 0.70 -2.49 36.49
CA GLN A 133 0.32 -2.34 35.08
C GLN A 133 1.17 -3.24 34.19
N ALA A 134 0.51 -4.14 33.46
CA ALA A 134 1.13 -4.88 32.38
C ALA A 134 0.49 -4.49 31.05
N TRP A 135 1.31 -4.43 30.01
CA TRP A 135 0.91 -4.04 28.66
C TRP A 135 1.42 -5.07 27.65
N MET A 136 0.62 -5.34 26.64
CA MET A 136 0.98 -6.15 25.48
C MET A 136 1.07 -5.25 24.26
N ARG A 137 2.16 -5.36 23.53
CA ARG A 137 2.41 -4.65 22.27
C ARG A 137 2.25 -5.63 21.11
N THR A 138 1.39 -5.31 20.15
CA THR A 138 1.31 -6.05 18.89
C THR A 138 1.89 -5.19 17.78
N PRO A 139 2.80 -5.72 16.93
CA PRO A 139 3.39 -4.94 15.85
C PRO A 139 2.32 -4.57 14.83
N ALA A 140 2.47 -3.41 14.18
CA ALA A 140 1.66 -3.05 13.03
C ALA A 140 1.70 -4.17 11.99
N GLN A 141 0.55 -4.47 11.39
CA GLN A 141 0.42 -5.57 10.45
C GLN A 141 -0.31 -5.08 9.22
N ALA A 142 0.25 -5.35 8.04
CA ALA A 142 -0.45 -5.08 6.79
C ALA A 142 -0.58 -6.34 5.93
N THR A 143 -1.73 -6.53 5.32
CA THR A 143 -2.01 -7.63 4.40
C THR A 143 -2.29 -7.08 3.00
N PHE A 144 -2.09 -7.93 1.99
CA PHE A 144 -2.36 -7.56 0.61
C PHE A 144 -2.85 -8.77 -0.17
N ALA A 145 -4.08 -8.67 -0.66
CA ALA A 145 -4.76 -9.68 -1.45
C ALA A 145 -5.03 -9.15 -2.86
N VAL A 146 -5.07 -10.06 -3.83
CA VAL A 146 -5.45 -9.75 -5.21
C VAL A 146 -6.51 -10.75 -5.62
N VAL A 147 -7.61 -10.25 -6.16
CA VAL A 147 -8.78 -11.04 -6.56
C VAL A 147 -9.18 -10.68 -7.99
N ASP A 148 -9.84 -11.60 -8.66
CA ASP A 148 -10.21 -11.44 -10.07
C ASP A 148 -11.62 -10.85 -10.23
N THR A 149 -12.51 -11.09 -9.27
CA THR A 149 -13.93 -10.72 -9.34
C THR A 149 -14.34 -9.76 -8.22
N VAL A 150 -15.47 -9.06 -8.42
CA VAL A 150 -15.98 -8.10 -7.43
C VAL A 150 -16.54 -8.84 -6.22
N GLU A 151 -17.15 -10.00 -6.42
CA GLU A 151 -17.74 -10.84 -5.38
C GLU A 151 -16.69 -11.31 -4.36
N GLU A 152 -15.46 -11.56 -4.82
CA GLU A 152 -14.33 -11.92 -3.95
C GLU A 152 -13.86 -10.76 -3.05
N LEU A 153 -14.29 -9.51 -3.29
CA LEU A 153 -13.97 -8.35 -2.45
C LEU A 153 -14.82 -8.28 -1.18
N GLU A 154 -16.02 -8.87 -1.18
CA GLU A 154 -16.95 -8.83 -0.04
C GLU A 154 -16.30 -9.31 1.27
N PRO A 155 -15.61 -10.47 1.33
CA PRO A 155 -14.96 -10.91 2.58
C PRO A 155 -13.70 -10.12 2.94
N LEU A 156 -13.17 -9.27 2.06
CA LEU A 156 -11.90 -8.55 2.25
C LEU A 156 -12.08 -7.08 2.63
N LEU A 157 -13.27 -6.53 2.43
CA LEU A 157 -13.56 -5.11 2.62
C LEU A 157 -14.64 -4.88 3.69
N PRO A 158 -14.60 -3.73 4.38
CA PRO A 158 -15.74 -3.23 5.13
C PRO A 158 -16.96 -3.05 4.22
N ALA A 159 -18.16 -3.23 4.78
CA ALA A 159 -19.41 -3.17 4.02
C ALA A 159 -19.60 -1.83 3.29
N GLU A 160 -19.21 -0.70 3.90
CA GLU A 160 -19.32 0.61 3.27
C GLU A 160 -18.43 0.72 2.02
N LEU A 161 -17.19 0.23 2.12
CA LEU A 161 -16.24 0.27 1.01
C LEU A 161 -16.63 -0.72 -0.10
N TYR A 162 -17.21 -1.87 0.25
CA TYR A 162 -17.70 -2.83 -0.74
C TYR A 162 -18.84 -2.26 -1.59
N VAL A 163 -19.84 -1.62 -0.96
CA VAL A 163 -20.95 -0.98 -1.69
C VAL A 163 -20.41 0.10 -2.63
N PHE A 164 -19.49 0.93 -2.15
CA PHE A 164 -18.84 1.94 -2.97
C PHE A 164 -18.05 1.33 -4.13
N ALA A 165 -17.31 0.23 -3.88
CA ALA A 165 -16.57 -0.48 -4.91
C ALA A 165 -17.48 -1.01 -6.03
N VAL A 166 -18.61 -1.62 -5.66
CA VAL A 166 -19.59 -2.12 -6.64
C VAL A 166 -20.11 -0.99 -7.52
N GLN A 167 -20.44 0.17 -6.93
CA GLN A 167 -20.89 1.35 -7.67
C GLN A 167 -19.78 1.89 -8.59
N ALA A 168 -18.58 2.13 -8.05
CA ALA A 168 -17.47 2.67 -8.81
C ALA A 168 -17.02 1.77 -9.98
N ILE A 169 -17.19 0.45 -9.85
CA ILE A 169 -16.87 -0.52 -10.92
C ILE A 169 -17.99 -0.58 -11.98
N GLN A 170 -19.25 -0.43 -11.57
CA GLN A 170 -20.39 -0.39 -12.51
C GLN A 170 -20.44 0.93 -13.29
N ASP A 171 -20.05 2.03 -12.66
CA ASP A 171 -20.03 3.38 -13.23
C ASP A 171 -18.76 3.66 -14.04
N GLU A 172 -18.04 2.62 -14.50
CA GLU A 172 -16.83 2.78 -15.32
C GLU A 172 -17.13 3.74 -16.48
N PRO A 173 -16.50 4.94 -16.51
CA PRO A 173 -16.98 6.02 -17.34
C PRO A 173 -16.87 5.60 -18.80
N VAL A 174 -18.02 5.48 -19.46
CA VAL A 174 -18.10 5.57 -20.92
C VAL A 174 -17.39 6.87 -21.26
N VAL A 175 -16.26 6.78 -21.98
CA VAL A 175 -15.46 7.94 -22.38
C VAL A 175 -16.42 9.01 -22.90
N GLU A 176 -16.59 10.07 -22.12
CA GLU A 176 -17.43 11.21 -22.47
C GLU A 176 -16.50 12.28 -23.04
N ASP A 177 -16.50 12.41 -24.37
CA ASP A 177 -15.83 13.51 -25.05
C ASP A 177 -16.59 14.79 -24.73
N LEU A 178 -16.18 15.48 -23.66
CA LEU A 178 -16.71 16.78 -23.28
C LEU A 178 -16.09 17.87 -24.17
N ASP A 179 -16.91 18.54 -24.98
CA ASP A 179 -16.52 19.66 -25.84
C ASP A 179 -16.47 20.97 -25.01
N ILE A 180 -15.53 21.02 -24.05
CA ILE A 180 -15.28 22.17 -23.16
C ILE A 180 -13.90 22.79 -23.38
#